data_AF-A0A351ELF1-F1
#
_entry.id   AF-A0A351ELF1-F1
#
_cell.length_a   1.000
_cell.length_b   1.000
_cell.length_c   1.000
_cell.angle_alpha   90.00
_cell.angle_beta   90.00
_cell.angle_gamma   90.00
#
_symmetry.space_group_name_H-M   'P 1'
#
loop_
_entity.id
_entity.type
_entity.pdbx_description
1 polymer ?
#
loop_
_entity_poly.entity_id
_entity_poly.type
_entity_poly.pdbx_seq_one_letter_code
_entity_poly.pdbx_strand_id
1 'polypeptide(L)' 'MSDTTFDKDRARAFTSRMLGILNDGALSLMMSIGHKTGLFDSLDGQPPATTKQIADQAGLDERYVREWLSAMACGG' A
#
# COMPACT_ATOMS: atom_id res chain seq x y z
N MET A 1 -39.37 -10.45 -25.40
CA MET A 1 -38.21 -10.74 -24.53
C MET A 1 -37.22 -9.62 -24.72
N SER A 2 -37.05 -8.75 -23.73
CA SER A 2 -36.04 -7.68 -23.82
C SER A 2 -34.68 -8.32 -23.63
N ASP A 3 -33.90 -8.37 -24.70
CA ASP A 3 -32.51 -8.80 -24.67
C ASP A 3 -31.74 -7.83 -23.79
N THR A 4 -31.40 -8.26 -22.57
CA THR A 4 -30.62 -7.44 -21.64
C THR A 4 -29.16 -7.57 -22.06
N THR A 5 -28.77 -6.76 -23.06
CA THR A 5 -27.40 -6.70 -23.53
C THR A 5 -26.47 -6.26 -22.40
N PHE A 6 -25.38 -7.00 -22.19
CA PHE A 6 -24.40 -6.72 -21.15
C PHE A 6 -23.72 -5.35 -21.36
N ASP A 7 -23.84 -4.46 -20.37
CA ASP A 7 -23.20 -3.15 -20.36
C ASP A 7 -21.73 -3.27 -19.92
N LYS A 8 -20.83 -3.25 -20.92
CA LYS A 8 -19.39 -3.37 -20.72
C LYS A 8 -18.78 -2.18 -19.97
N ASP A 9 -19.34 -0.98 -20.13
CA ASP A 9 -18.76 0.23 -19.52
C ASP A 9 -19.12 0.31 -18.05
N ARG A 10 -20.36 -0.05 -17.68
CA ARG A 10 -20.74 -0.24 -16.28
C ARG A 10 -19.91 -1.33 -15.61
N ALA A 11 -19.64 -2.44 -16.31
CA ALA A 11 -18.80 -3.51 -15.77
C ALA A 11 -17.35 -3.04 -15.52
N ARG A 12 -16.75 -2.30 -16.48
CA ARG A 12 -15.41 -1.70 -16.31
C ARG A 12 -15.35 -0.74 -15.13
N ALA A 13 -16.33 0.16 -15.01
CA ALA A 13 -16.41 1.10 -13.90
C ALA A 13 -16.49 0.39 -12.54
N PHE A 14 -17.28 -0.68 -12.46
CA PHE A 14 -17.38 -1.50 -11.26
C PHE A 14 -16.05 -2.19 -10.94
N THR A 15 -15.37 -2.78 -11.92
CA THR A 15 -14.05 -3.39 -11.73
C THR A 15 -13.03 -2.36 -11.22
N SER A 16 -12.96 -1.18 -11.81
CA SER A 16 -12.07 -0.10 -11.34
C SER A 16 -12.37 0.29 -9.89
N ARG A 17 -13.66 0.40 -9.52
CA ARG A 17 -14.05 0.67 -8.14
C ARG A 17 -13.62 -0.45 -7.18
N MET A 18 -13.79 -1.71 -7.58
CA MET A 18 -13.35 -2.85 -6.77
C MET A 18 -11.83 -2.86 -6.56
N LEU A 19 -11.06 -2.60 -7.62
CA LEU A 19 -9.60 -2.50 -7.52
C LEU A 19 -9.18 -1.36 -6.58
N GLY A 20 -9.84 -0.21 -6.65
CA GLY A 20 -9.63 0.88 -5.70
C GLY A 20 -9.84 0.44 -4.25
N ILE A 21 -10.98 -0.19 -3.95
CA ILE A 21 -11.29 -0.69 -2.61
C ILE A 21 -10.24 -1.70 -2.12
N LEU A 22 -9.77 -2.60 -2.98
CA LEU A 22 -8.75 -3.58 -2.62
C LEU A 22 -7.41 -2.93 -2.30
N ASN A 23 -7.00 -1.96 -3.13
CA ASN A 23 -5.76 -1.20 -2.91
C ASN A 23 -5.83 -0.38 -1.62
N ASP A 24 -6.92 0.35 -1.41
CA ASP A 24 -7.14 1.17 -0.21
C ASP A 24 -7.18 0.30 1.05
N GLY A 25 -7.82 -0.87 0.98
CA GLY A 25 -7.84 -1.84 2.07
C GLY A 25 -6.45 -2.40 2.39
N ALA A 26 -5.64 -2.70 1.36
CA ALA A 26 -4.25 -3.14 1.55
C ALA A 26 -3.39 -2.03 2.17
N LEU A 27 -3.53 -0.78 1.70
CA LEU A 27 -2.83 0.37 2.29
C LEU A 27 -3.25 0.62 3.74
N SER A 28 -4.52 0.45 4.07
CA SER A 28 -5.00 0.52 5.46
C SER A 28 -4.28 -0.47 6.37
N LEU A 29 -4.09 -1.71 5.89
CA LEU A 29 -3.31 -2.71 6.63
C LEU A 29 -1.83 -2.32 6.74
N MET A 30 -1.21 -1.83 5.66
CA MET A 30 0.18 -1.39 5.67
C MET A 30 0.42 -0.21 6.61
N MET A 31 -0.52 0.73 6.72
CA MET A 31 -0.48 1.80 7.73
C MET A 31 -0.52 1.22 9.15
N SER A 32 -1.38 0.23 9.40
CA SER A 32 -1.40 -0.42 10.72
C SER A 32 -0.07 -1.12 11.03
N ILE A 33 0.57 -1.77 10.05
CA ILE A 33 1.88 -2.40 10.22
C ILE A 33 2.92 -1.33 10.55
N GLY A 34 3.01 -0.27 9.74
CA GLY A 34 4.00 0.79 9.94
C GLY A 34 3.91 1.45 11.31
N HIS A 35 2.69 1.65 11.82
CA HIS A 35 2.48 2.16 13.17
C HIS A 35 2.92 1.16 14.25
N LYS A 36 2.51 -0.11 14.15
CA LYS A 36 2.83 -1.13 15.16
C LYS A 36 4.32 -1.47 15.22
N THR A 37 5.03 -1.34 14.10
CA THR A 37 6.47 -1.60 14.03
C THR A 37 7.33 -0.36 14.26
N GLY A 38 6.72 0.83 14.46
CA GLY A 38 7.46 2.08 14.61
C GLY A 38 8.18 2.57 13.36
N LEU A 39 7.81 2.08 12.16
CA LEU A 39 8.45 2.46 10.91
C LEU A 39 8.18 3.92 10.54
N PHE A 40 6.97 4.41 10.80
CA PHE A 40 6.66 5.84 10.60
C PHE A 40 7.51 6.72 11.51
N ASP A 41 7.62 6.36 12.80
CA ASP A 41 8.43 7.11 13.76
C ASP A 41 9.92 7.07 13.40
N SER A 42 10.39 5.96 12.82
CA SER A 42 11.77 5.83 12.34
C SER A 42 12.08 6.72 11.12
N LEU A 43 11.06 7.02 10.30
CA LEU A 43 11.21 7.86 9.11
C LEU A 43 11.00 9.36 9.40
N ASP A 44 10.27 9.70 10.46
CA ASP A 44 9.90 11.09 10.75
C ASP A 44 11.12 11.99 10.93
N GLY A 45 11.13 13.11 10.20
CA GLY A 45 12.21 14.08 10.18
C GLY A 45 13.56 13.60 9.61
N GLN A 46 13.65 12.37 9.08
CA GLN A 46 14.90 11.84 8.54
C GLN A 46 15.13 12.26 7.08
N PRO A 47 16.40 12.45 6.65
CA PRO A 47 16.71 12.63 5.25
C PRO A 47 16.42 11.34 4.44
N PRO A 48 16.29 11.42 3.11
CA PRO A 48 16.19 10.23 2.26
C PRO A 48 17.33 9.24 2.54
N ALA A 49 16.97 7.97 2.73
CA ALA A 49 17.89 6.92 3.13
C ALA A 49 17.63 5.63 2.33
N THR A 50 18.63 4.76 2.30
CA THR A 50 18.49 3.42 1.70
C THR A 50 17.65 2.52 2.59
N THR A 51 17.03 1.49 1.99
CA THR A 51 16.27 0.47 2.73
C THR A 51 17.07 -0.13 3.89
N LYS A 52 18.36 -0.42 3.67
CA LYS A 52 19.25 -0.95 4.71
C LYS A 52 19.39 0.00 5.90
N GLN A 53 19.64 1.28 5.64
CA GLN A 53 19.76 2.28 6.71
C GLN A 53 18.46 2.42 7.52
N ILE A 54 17.30 2.40 6.84
CA ILE A 54 15.99 2.46 7.51
C ILE A 54 15.77 1.21 8.37
N ALA A 55 16.12 0.03 7.85
CA ALA A 55 15.98 -1.23 8.58
C ALA A 55 16.89 -1.28 9.82
N ASP A 56 18.15 -0.87 9.68
CA ASP A 56 19.10 -0.77 10.78
C ASP A 56 18.60 0.21 11.86
N GLN A 57 18.05 1.36 11.46
CA GLN A 57 17.50 2.36 12.38
C GLN A 57 16.24 1.86 13.10
N ALA A 58 15.34 1.19 12.38
CA ALA A 58 14.11 0.65 12.93
C ALA A 58 14.33 -0.64 13.74
N GLY A 59 15.51 -1.25 13.66
CA GLY A 59 15.79 -2.56 14.28
C GLY A 59 14.98 -3.70 13.67
N LEU A 60 14.68 -3.61 12.38
CA LEU A 60 13.84 -4.56 11.64
C LEU A 60 14.64 -5.25 10.53
N ASP A 61 14.11 -6.37 10.04
CA ASP A 61 14.71 -7.09 8.91
C ASP A 61 14.51 -6.31 7.59
N GLU A 62 15.62 -6.08 6.88
CA GLU A 62 15.67 -5.26 5.66
C GLU A 62 14.69 -5.73 4.59
N ARG A 63 14.45 -7.03 4.45
CA ARG A 63 13.53 -7.55 3.44
C ARG A 63 12.12 -7.04 3.69
N TYR A 64 11.64 -7.13 4.93
CA TYR A 64 10.27 -6.72 5.25
C TYR A 64 10.10 -5.20 5.21
N VAL A 65 11.13 -4.45 5.62
CA VAL A 65 11.15 -3.00 5.46
C VAL A 65 11.07 -2.62 3.98
N ARG A 66 11.78 -3.32 3.08
CA ARG A 66 11.71 -3.07 1.63
C ARG A 66 10.31 -3.29 1.05
N GLU A 67 9.68 -4.42 1.38
CA GLU A 67 8.34 -4.73 0.87
C GLU A 67 7.33 -3.71 1.36
N TRP A 68 7.41 -3.33 2.65
CA TRP A 68 6.54 -2.32 3.22
C TRP A 68 6.75 -0.94 2.59
N LEU A 69 7.99 -0.49 2.42
CA LEU A 69 8.32 0.78 1.76
C LEU A 69 7.81 0.80 0.32
N SER A 70 7.91 -0.33 -0.40
CA SER A 70 7.42 -0.45 -1.77
C SER A 70 5.89 -0.33 -1.84
N ALA A 71 5.18 -0.95 -0.89
CA ALA A 71 3.72 -0.82 -0.79
C ALA A 71 3.29 0.61 -0.47
N MET A 72 3.94 1.26 0.51
CA MET A 72 3.64 2.65 0.88
C MET A 72 3.93 3.64 -0.25
N ALA A 73 5.08 3.51 -0.93
CA ALA A 73 5.45 4.40 -2.04
C ALA A 73 4.52 4.26 -3.25
N CYS A 74 4.00 3.05 -3.51
CA CYS A 74 2.99 2.83 -4.56
C CYS A 74 1.61 3.40 -4.18
N GLY A 75 1.31 3.48 -2.88
CA GLY A 75 0.04 3.96 -2.36
C GLY A 75 -0.19 5.46 -2.46
N GLY A 76 0.90 6.24 -2.56
CA GLY A 76 0.86 7.70 -2.60
C GLY A 76 1.06 8.33 -1.23
#